data_AF-A0A8T4M0C5-F1
#
_entry.id   AF-A0A8T4M0C5-F1
#
_cell.length_a   1.000
_cell.length_b   1.000
_cell.length_c   1.000
_cell.angle_alpha   90.00
_cell.angle_beta   90.00
_cell.angle_gamma   90.00
#
_symmetry.space_group_name_H-M   'P 1'
#
loop_
_entity.id
_entity.type
_entity.pdbx_description
1 polymer ?
#
loop_
_entity_poly.entity_id
_entity_poly.type
_entity_poly.pdbx_seq_one_letter_code
_entity_poly.pdbx_strand_id
1 'polypeptide(L)'
;MKGIVVQFRRGRKIIHERHYLLDLGMKDRAEAKKLAGKSVEWKSPAGKIIKGKVSDAHGNKGLVRAIFEKGLPGQAITTEIELKDVPSEKITKVKEAKK
;
A
#
# COMPACT_ATOMS: atom_id res chain seq x y z
N MET A 1 4.02 -2.97 10.85
CA MET A 1 3.22 -4.20 10.61
C MET A 1 3.68 -4.81 9.30
N LYS A 2 3.85 -6.12 9.22
CA LYS A 2 4.24 -6.81 7.98
C LYS A 2 3.01 -7.25 7.21
N GLY A 3 3.15 -7.41 5.90
CA GLY A 3 2.12 -8.00 5.06
C GLY A 3 2.69 -8.57 3.78
N ILE A 4 1.84 -9.11 2.92
CA ILE A 4 2.22 -9.78 1.68
C ILE A 4 1.57 -9.06 0.49
N VAL A 5 2.34 -8.83 -0.56
CA VAL A 5 1.79 -8.38 -1.84
C VAL A 5 1.11 -9.57 -2.52
N VAL A 6 -0.22 -9.57 -2.59
CA VAL A 6 -0.97 -10.69 -3.18
C VAL A 6 -0.97 -10.59 -4.70
N GLN A 7 -1.40 -9.46 -5.25
CA GLN A 7 -1.51 -9.30 -6.69
C GLN A 7 -1.70 -7.85 -7.11
N PHE A 8 -1.48 -7.58 -8.40
CA PHE A 8 -1.91 -6.34 -9.05
C PHE A 8 -3.43 -6.29 -9.13
N ARG A 9 -3.99 -5.09 -9.04
CA ARG A 9 -5.39 -4.86 -9.42
C ARG A 9 -5.51 -5.07 -10.93
N ARG A 10 -6.20 -6.13 -11.33
CA ARG A 10 -6.42 -6.48 -12.73
C ARG A 10 -7.87 -6.81 -13.01
N GLY A 11 -8.31 -6.51 -14.22
CA GLY A 11 -9.49 -7.10 -14.84
C GLY A 11 -9.11 -8.29 -15.71
N ARG A 12 -10.04 -8.73 -16.57
CA ARG A 12 -9.82 -9.88 -17.48
C ARG A 12 -8.70 -9.64 -18.51
N LYS A 13 -8.51 -8.40 -18.96
CA LYS A 13 -7.55 -8.02 -20.01
C LYS A 13 -6.61 -6.88 -19.63
N ILE A 14 -6.88 -6.18 -18.53
CA ILE A 14 -6.21 -4.92 -18.16
C ILE A 14 -5.57 -5.09 -16.79
N ILE A 15 -4.32 -4.67 -16.65
CA ILE A 15 -3.59 -4.65 -15.38
C ILE A 15 -3.32 -3.20 -15.02
N HIS A 16 -3.61 -2.81 -13.79
CA HIS A 16 -3.24 -1.51 -13.27
C HIS A 16 -1.92 -1.61 -12.52
N GLU A 17 -0.83 -1.21 -13.17
CA GLU A 17 0.55 -1.43 -12.73
C GLU A 17 0.93 -0.74 -11.42
N ARG A 18 0.16 0.28 -10.98
CA ARG A 18 0.44 1.02 -9.74
C ARG A 18 -0.45 0.61 -8.57
N HIS A 19 -1.46 -0.22 -8.82
CA HIS A 19 -2.47 -0.60 -7.84
C HIS A 19 -2.27 -2.05 -7.42
N TYR A 20 -2.15 -2.28 -6.12
CA TYR A 20 -1.86 -3.60 -5.57
C TYR A 20 -2.87 -3.97 -4.50
N LEU A 21 -3.12 -5.26 -4.40
CA LEU A 21 -3.81 -5.89 -3.28
C LEU A 21 -2.74 -6.38 -2.30
N LEU A 22 -2.85 -5.93 -1.06
CA LEU A 22 -2.00 -6.37 0.04
C LEU A 22 -2.84 -7.16 1.03
N ASP A 23 -2.25 -8.24 1.54
CA ASP A 23 -2.74 -8.97 2.69
C ASP A 23 -1.94 -8.55 3.92
N LEU A 24 -2.64 -8.00 4.91
CA LEU A 24 -2.05 -7.53 6.16
C LEU A 24 -2.45 -8.43 7.34
N GLY A 25 -3.02 -9.61 7.08
CA GLY A 25 -3.51 -10.55 8.10
C GLY A 25 -4.88 -10.18 8.69
N MET A 26 -5.61 -9.28 8.03
CA MET A 26 -6.96 -8.86 8.42
C MET A 26 -8.00 -9.88 7.94
N LYS A 27 -9.05 -10.13 8.73
CA LYS A 27 -10.12 -11.07 8.35
C LYS A 27 -11.33 -10.35 7.77
N ASP A 28 -11.63 -9.17 8.31
CA ASP A 28 -12.85 -8.44 7.99
C ASP A 28 -12.58 -7.13 7.24
N ARG A 29 -13.55 -6.76 6.39
CA ARG A 29 -13.53 -5.49 5.66
C ARG A 29 -13.46 -4.27 6.60
N ALA A 30 -14.13 -4.35 7.75
CA ALA A 30 -14.17 -3.26 8.72
C ALA A 30 -12.79 -2.97 9.31
N GLU A 31 -12.01 -4.02 9.61
CA GLU A 31 -10.65 -3.87 10.13
C GLU A 31 -9.71 -3.34 9.05
N ALA A 32 -9.80 -3.88 7.84
CA ALA A 32 -9.03 -3.41 6.68
C ALA A 32 -9.27 -1.92 6.39
N LYS A 33 -10.51 -1.43 6.55
CA LYS A 33 -10.86 -0.03 6.34
C LYS A 33 -10.17 0.91 7.32
N LYS A 34 -9.89 0.47 8.56
CA LYS A 34 -9.13 1.26 9.55
C LYS A 34 -7.67 1.51 9.13
N LEU A 35 -7.15 0.69 8.22
CA LEU A 35 -5.80 0.85 7.68
C LEU A 35 -5.74 1.74 6.44
N ALA A 36 -6.89 2.21 5.93
CA ALA A 36 -6.92 3.15 4.82
C ALA A 36 -6.21 4.46 5.22
N GLY A 37 -5.40 5.00 4.32
CA GLY A 37 -4.64 6.23 4.55
C GLY A 37 -3.22 6.03 5.05
N LYS A 38 -2.84 4.84 5.52
CA LYS A 38 -1.49 4.54 6.01
C LYS A 38 -0.47 4.41 4.87
N SER A 39 0.81 4.61 5.19
CA SER A 39 1.89 4.47 4.22
C SER A 39 2.48 3.06 4.24
N VAL A 40 2.88 2.59 3.07
CA VAL A 40 3.49 1.27 2.88
C VAL A 40 4.79 1.43 2.11
N GLU A 41 5.78 0.63 2.47
CA GLU A 41 7.06 0.59 1.78
C GLU A 41 7.37 -0.83 1.34
N TRP A 42 7.72 -0.97 0.06
CA TRP A 42 8.22 -2.20 -0.52
C TRP A 42 9.72 -2.11 -0.67
N LYS A 43 10.44 -3.16 -0.22
CA LYS A 43 11.89 -3.28 -0.40
C LYS A 43 12.14 -4.32 -1.50
N SER A 44 12.85 -3.90 -2.55
CA SER A 44 13.30 -4.83 -3.58
C SER A 44 14.49 -5.65 -3.06
N PRO A 45 14.72 -6.86 -3.60
CA PRO A 45 15.93 -7.64 -3.30
C PRO A 45 17.22 -6.88 -3.65
N ALA A 46 17.15 -5.93 -4.60
CA ALA A 46 18.25 -5.04 -4.97
C ALA A 46 18.37 -3.78 -4.09
N GLY A 47 17.66 -3.71 -2.95
CA GLY A 47 17.74 -2.61 -1.99
C GLY A 47 16.96 -1.34 -2.36
N LYS A 48 16.15 -1.35 -3.43
CA LYS A 48 15.31 -0.20 -3.79
C LYS A 48 14.07 -0.15 -2.92
N ILE A 49 13.80 1.00 -2.33
CA ILE A 49 12.60 1.24 -1.53
C ILE A 49 11.57 1.97 -2.37
N ILE A 50 10.38 1.39 -2.52
CA ILE A 50 9.25 1.99 -3.24
C ILE A 50 8.16 2.28 -2.22
N LYS A 51 7.79 3.55 -2.11
CA LYS A 51 6.75 4.00 -1.20
C LYS A 51 5.38 3.97 -1.87
N GLY A 52 4.37 3.75 -1.06
CA GLY A 52 2.98 3.75 -1.46
C GLY A 52 2.06 4.13 -0.31
N LYS A 53 0.78 4.25 -0.63
CA LYS A 53 -0.28 4.60 0.31
C LYS A 53 -1.42 3.60 0.19
N VAL A 54 -1.91 3.13 1.33
CA VAL A 54 -3.14 2.35 1.41
C VAL A 54 -4.31 3.28 1.07
N SER A 55 -5.04 2.94 0.02
CA SER A 55 -6.17 3.74 -0.46
C SER A 55 -7.48 3.35 0.21
N ASP A 56 -7.82 2.06 0.16
CA ASP A 56 -9.10 1.57 0.70
C ASP A 56 -9.10 0.05 0.89
N ALA A 57 -10.07 -0.49 1.60
CA ALA A 57 -10.29 -1.93 1.73
C ALA A 57 -10.74 -2.57 0.41
N HIS A 58 -10.35 -3.81 0.16
CA HIS A 58 -10.69 -4.58 -1.02
C HIS A 58 -11.40 -5.89 -0.67
N GLY A 59 -12.56 -6.12 -1.30
CA GLY A 59 -13.37 -7.31 -1.06
C GLY A 59 -13.88 -7.43 0.38
N ASN A 60 -14.18 -8.67 0.79
CA ASN A 60 -14.71 -9.00 2.11
C ASN A 60 -13.71 -9.76 2.99
N LYS A 61 -12.61 -10.28 2.42
CA LYS A 61 -11.58 -11.08 3.13
C LYS A 61 -10.50 -10.23 3.83
N GLY A 62 -10.80 -8.98 4.17
CA GLY A 62 -9.83 -8.10 4.84
C GLY A 62 -8.64 -7.62 4.00
N LEU A 63 -8.62 -7.81 2.67
CA LEU A 63 -7.55 -7.29 1.83
C LEU A 63 -7.60 -5.76 1.75
N VAL A 64 -6.45 -5.13 1.47
CA VAL A 64 -6.38 -3.69 1.24
C VAL A 64 -5.81 -3.36 -0.14
N ARG A 65 -6.26 -2.25 -0.72
CA ARG A 65 -5.71 -1.68 -1.94
C ARG A 65 -4.66 -0.64 -1.59
N ALA A 66 -3.46 -0.77 -2.15
CA ALA A 66 -2.41 0.23 -2.07
C ALA A 66 -2.06 0.79 -3.44
N ILE A 67 -1.72 2.08 -3.47
CA ILE A 67 -1.21 2.79 -4.65
C ILE A 67 0.25 3.14 -4.38
N PHE A 68 1.14 2.67 -5.23
CA PHE A 68 2.56 2.98 -5.14
C PHE A 68 2.96 4.11 -6.08
N GLU A 69 4.02 4.84 -5.72
CA GLU A 69 4.57 5.91 -6.56
C GLU A 69 5.08 5.35 -7.89
N LYS A 70 5.75 4.21 -7.85
CA LYS A 70 6.20 3.46 -9.04
C LYS A 70 5.55 2.09 -9.06
N GLY A 71 5.33 1.57 -10.26
CA GLY A 71 4.93 0.18 -10.44
C GLY A 71 6.03 -0.75 -9.90
N LEU A 72 5.62 -1.75 -9.14
CA LEU A 72 6.44 -2.88 -8.75
C LEU A 72 6.57 -3.86 -9.92
N PRO A 73 7.74 -4.49 -10.10
CA PRO A 73 7.91 -5.56 -11.07
C PRO A 73 6.96 -6.72 -10.77
N GLY A 74 6.56 -7.50 -11.79
CA GLY A 74 5.69 -8.67 -11.62
C GLY A 74 6.18 -9.69 -10.58
N GLN A 75 7.50 -9.75 -10.40
CA GLN A 75 8.19 -10.59 -9.41
C GLN A 75 7.97 -10.15 -7.96
N ALA A 76 7.39 -8.97 -7.71
CA ALA A 76 7.07 -8.50 -6.37
C ALA A 76 5.84 -9.20 -5.77
N ILE A 77 5.13 -10.02 -6.54
CA ILE A 77 4.04 -10.86 -6.00
C ILE A 77 4.64 -11.84 -4.96
N THR A 78 3.92 -12.06 -3.86
CA THR A 78 4.33 -12.93 -2.73
C THR A 78 5.50 -12.38 -1.90
N THR A 79 5.90 -11.13 -2.11
CA THR A 79 6.95 -10.50 -1.29
C THR A 79 6.38 -9.74 -0.09
N GLU A 80 7.19 -9.58 0.95
CA GLU A 80 6.81 -8.85 2.16
C GLU A 80 6.76 -7.32 1.92
N ILE A 81 5.75 -6.69 2.49
CA ILE A 81 5.57 -5.23 2.57
C ILE A 81 5.67 -4.80 4.03
N GLU A 82 6.27 -3.65 4.27
CA GLU A 82 6.31 -3.04 5.60
C GLU A 82 5.35 -1.86 5.64
N LEU A 83 4.36 -1.96 6.52
CA LEU A 83 3.43 -0.88 6.80
C LEU A 83 4.06 0.02 7.85
N LYS A 84 4.39 1.25 7.42
CA LYS A 84 4.81 2.33 8.30
C LYS A 84 3.57 3.11 8.69
N ASP A 85 3.24 3.05 9.96
CA ASP A 85 2.35 4.04 10.58
C ASP A 85 3.14 5.35 10.55
N VAL A 86 3.00 6.10 9.46
CA VAL A 86 3.39 7.50 9.48
C VAL A 86 2.19 8.19 10.11
N PRO A 87 2.26 8.58 11.41
CA PRO A 87 1.23 9.43 11.96
C PRO A 87 1.11 10.65 11.05
N SER A 88 -0.12 11.04 10.81
CA SER A 88 -0.54 12.20 10.05
C SER A 88 -0.13 13.52 10.73
N GLU A 89 1.16 13.73 11.01
CA GLU A 89 1.73 14.90 11.68
C GLU A 89 2.83 15.60 10.87
N LYS A 90 2.83 15.47 9.53
CA LYS A 90 3.70 16.29 8.66
C LYS A 90 2.96 17.00 7.54
N ILE A 91 1.77 17.57 7.83
CA ILE A 91 1.10 18.51 6.91
C ILE A 91 1.13 19.96 7.45
N THR A 92 1.43 20.20 8.74
CA THR A 92 1.34 21.54 9.36
C THR A 92 2.61 22.37 9.38
N LYS A 93 3.71 22.01 8.70
CA LYS A 93 4.96 22.83 8.71
C LYS A 93 5.38 23.50 7.40
N VAL A 94 4.61 23.38 6.31
CA VAL A 94 4.97 24.00 5.01
C VAL A 94 4.14 25.24 4.67
N LYS A 95 3.09 25.57 5.44
CA LYS A 95 2.24 26.75 5.16
C LYS A 95 2.58 28.03 5.93
N GLU A 96 3.58 28.02 6.82
CA GLU A 96 3.90 29.18 7.69
C GLU A 96 5.33 29.72 7.50
N ALA A 97 5.93 29.48 6.32
CA ALA A 97 7.23 30.06 5.95
C ALA A 97 7.20 30.82 4.61
N LYS A 98 6.00 31.15 4.11
CA LYS A 98 5.81 32.07 2.98
C LYS A 98 4.62 32.97 3.26
N LYS A 99 4.84 33.99 4.08
CA LYS A 99 4.60 35.41 3.78
C LYS A 99 4.69 36.22 5.06
#